data_AF-A0A7C9CWS9-F1
#
_entry.id   AF-A0A7C9CWS9-F1
#
_cell.length_a   1.000
_cell.length_b   1.000
_cell.length_c   1.000
_cell.angle_alpha   90.00
_cell.angle_beta   90.00
_cell.angle_gamma   90.00
#
_symmetry.space_group_name_H-M   'P 1'
#
loop_
_entity.id
_entity.type
_entity.pdbx_description
1 polymer ?
#
loop_
_entity_poly.entity_id
_entity_poly.type
_entity_poly.pdbx_seq_one_letter_code
_entity_poly.pdbx_strand_id
1 'polypeptide(L)'
;SFTKYNTGITFNRPDFSAALILMDKGQSLKASYFHTVNPSTAVAAEMIHRFSNYENQFTIGSSHAIDPFTSLKTRFSDNRKVGMLYQREWRPKSLVTFSSEYDTKATNSATKFGIALALKP
;
A
#
# COMPACT_ATOMS: atom_id res chain seq x y z
N SER A 1 -29.94 11.69 10.57
CA SER A 1 -28.77 12.52 10.22
C SER A 1 -27.65 11.61 9.75
N PHE A 2 -27.16 11.76 8.51
CA PHE A 2 -26.06 10.94 7.99
C PHE A 2 -24.72 11.44 8.54
N THR A 3 -24.16 10.70 9.49
CA THR A 3 -22.95 11.10 10.22
C THR A 3 -21.66 10.77 9.48
N LYS A 4 -21.68 9.90 8.47
CA LYS A 4 -20.55 9.59 7.58
C LYS A 4 -21.08 9.24 6.19
N TYR A 5 -20.49 9.83 5.15
CA TYR A 5 -20.68 9.42 3.77
C TYR A 5 -19.33 9.48 3.04
N ASN A 6 -19.09 8.46 2.23
CA ASN A 6 -17.93 8.36 1.36
C ASN A 6 -18.46 8.09 -0.05
N THR A 7 -17.90 8.76 -1.05
CA THR A 7 -18.22 8.54 -2.47
C THR A 7 -16.92 8.29 -3.21
N GLY A 8 -16.97 7.51 -4.29
CA GLY A 8 -15.76 7.26 -5.06
C GLY A 8 -16.07 6.78 -6.46
N ILE A 9 -15.16 7.10 -7.36
CA ILE A 9 -15.18 6.67 -8.76
C ILE A 9 -13.88 5.94 -9.01
N THR A 10 -13.97 4.75 -9.60
CA THR A 10 -12.81 3.96 -9.97
C THR A 10 -12.85 3.71 -11.48
N PHE A 11 -11.68 3.77 -12.09
CA PHE A 11 -11.47 3.46 -13.49
C PHE A 11 -10.47 2.33 -13.56
N ASN A 12 -10.89 1.18 -14.05
CA ASN A 12 -10.07 -0.02 -14.12
C ASN A 12 -9.83 -0.41 -15.58
N ARG A 13 -8.57 -0.64 -15.92
CA ARG A 13 -8.09 -1.18 -17.19
C ARG A 13 -7.13 -2.35 -16.89
N PRO A 14 -6.87 -3.23 -17.87
CA PRO A 14 -5.95 -4.35 -17.68
C PRO A 14 -4.55 -3.91 -17.21
N ASP A 15 -4.07 -2.76 -17.71
CA ASP A 15 -2.71 -2.30 -17.45
C ASP A 15 -2.63 -1.29 -16.30
N PHE A 16 -3.73 -0.61 -15.95
CA PHE A 16 -3.75 0.39 -14.88
C PHE A 16 -5.14 0.55 -14.26
N SER A 17 -5.17 0.99 -13.02
CA SER A 17 -6.39 1.37 -12.32
C SER A 17 -6.19 2.71 -11.63
N ALA A 18 -7.11 3.63 -11.83
CA ALA A 18 -7.17 4.89 -11.12
C ALA A 18 -8.42 4.90 -10.21
N ALA A 19 -8.34 5.57 -9.08
CA ALA A 19 -9.45 5.73 -8.16
C ALA A 19 -9.43 7.13 -7.57
N LEU A 20 -10.61 7.75 -7.48
CA LEU A 20 -10.82 9.00 -6.78
C LEU A 20 -11.93 8.79 -5.76
N ILE A 21 -11.62 8.98 -4.48
CA ILE A 21 -12.51 8.73 -3.36
C ILE A 21 -12.60 9.99 -2.53
N LEU A 22 -13.81 10.46 -2.32
CA LEU A 22 -14.15 11.53 -1.40
C LEU A 22 -14.62 10.90 -0.08
N MET A 23 -13.93 11.20 1.01
CA MET A 23 -14.13 10.60 2.33
C MET A 23 -14.57 11.65 3.35
N ASP A 24 -15.09 11.18 4.49
CA ASP A 24 -15.37 11.99 5.68
C ASP A 24 -16.25 13.21 5.39
N LYS A 25 -17.36 12.98 4.67
CA LYS A 25 -18.28 14.05 4.25
C LYS A 25 -17.66 15.12 3.33
N GLY A 26 -16.71 14.73 2.49
CA GLY A 26 -16.04 15.69 1.61
C GLY A 26 -14.83 16.37 2.23
N GLN A 27 -14.45 16.03 3.46
CA GLN A 27 -13.30 16.64 4.13
C GLN A 27 -11.95 16.06 3.69
N SER A 28 -11.95 14.89 3.06
CA SER A 28 -10.73 14.24 2.59
C SER A 28 -10.90 13.75 1.16
N LEU A 29 -9.97 14.11 0.27
CA LEU A 29 -9.89 13.60 -1.09
C LEU A 29 -8.74 12.60 -1.19
N LYS A 30 -9.02 11.40 -1.66
CA LYS A 30 -8.05 10.33 -1.89
C LYS A 30 -8.00 10.00 -3.37
N ALA A 31 -6.83 10.20 -3.99
CA ALA A 31 -6.53 9.77 -5.34
C ALA A 31 -5.54 8.61 -5.28
N SER A 32 -5.87 7.49 -5.90
CA SER A 32 -4.99 6.32 -6.00
C SER A 32 -4.78 5.96 -7.47
N TYR A 33 -3.56 5.61 -7.83
CA TYR A 33 -3.16 5.17 -9.15
C TYR A 33 -2.34 3.90 -9.02
N PHE A 34 -2.70 2.88 -9.77
CA PHE A 34 -2.04 1.58 -9.81
C PHE A 34 -1.73 1.25 -11.26
N HIS A 35 -0.51 0.81 -11.55
CA HIS A 35 -0.09 0.46 -12.90
C HIS A 35 0.74 -0.81 -12.88
N THR A 36 0.34 -1.78 -13.69
CA THR A 36 1.07 -3.01 -13.93
C THR A 36 1.93 -2.80 -15.16
N VAL A 37 3.24 -2.63 -14.95
CA VAL A 37 4.20 -2.44 -16.06
C VAL A 37 4.44 -3.79 -16.75
N ASN A 38 4.68 -4.82 -15.94
CA ASN A 38 4.92 -6.19 -16.37
C ASN A 38 4.14 -7.16 -15.46
N PRO A 39 3.89 -8.41 -15.87
CA PRO A 39 3.29 -9.43 -15.00
C PRO A 39 4.02 -9.59 -13.66
N SER A 40 5.32 -9.31 -13.65
CA SER A 40 6.18 -9.38 -12.48
C SER A 40 6.33 -8.07 -11.73
N THR A 41 5.95 -6.91 -12.29
CA THR A 41 6.23 -5.60 -11.69
C THR A 41 5.02 -4.69 -11.76
N ALA A 42 4.58 -4.22 -10.61
CA ALA A 42 3.54 -3.22 -10.48
C ALA A 42 3.99 -2.05 -9.61
N VAL A 43 3.48 -0.87 -9.92
CA VAL A 43 3.70 0.37 -9.18
C VAL A 43 2.37 0.95 -8.75
N ALA A 44 2.37 1.59 -7.59
CA ALA A 44 1.20 2.24 -7.02
C ALA A 44 1.60 3.61 -6.47
N ALA A 45 0.74 4.58 -6.63
CA ALA A 45 0.85 5.88 -6.01
C ALA A 45 -0.50 6.26 -5.41
N GLU A 46 -0.48 6.89 -4.25
CA GLU A 46 -1.66 7.33 -3.54
C GLU A 46 -1.40 8.70 -2.94
N MET A 47 -2.34 9.61 -3.11
CA MET A 47 -2.34 10.94 -2.53
C MET A 47 -3.65 11.13 -1.77
N ILE A 48 -3.55 11.57 -0.52
CA ILE A 48 -4.68 11.94 0.32
C ILE A 48 -4.51 13.40 0.70
N HIS A 49 -5.44 14.25 0.27
CA HIS A 49 -5.53 15.64 0.67
C HIS A 49 -6.67 15.80 1.67
N ARG A 50 -6.37 16.32 2.86
CA ARG A 50 -7.37 16.61 3.89
C ARG A 50 -7.70 18.10 3.89
N PHE A 51 -8.87 18.47 3.42
CA PHE A 51 -9.36 19.85 3.42
C PHE A 51 -9.56 20.41 4.84
N SER A 52 -9.83 19.54 5.83
CA SER A 52 -10.02 19.98 7.23
C SER A 52 -8.76 20.63 7.82
N ASN A 53 -7.60 20.04 7.59
CA ASN A 53 -6.34 20.45 8.22
C ASN A 53 -5.29 20.92 7.19
N TYR A 54 -5.67 21.00 5.90
CA TYR A 54 -4.77 21.29 4.78
C TYR A 54 -3.51 20.43 4.72
N GLU A 55 -3.60 19.19 5.23
CA GLU A 55 -2.49 18.23 5.21
C GLU A 55 -2.54 17.37 3.94
N ASN A 56 -1.37 17.18 3.34
CA ASN A 56 -1.16 16.25 2.22
C ASN A 56 -0.43 15.02 2.74
N GLN A 57 -0.91 13.84 2.34
CA GLN A 57 -0.20 12.58 2.56
C GLN A 57 -0.03 11.90 1.23
N PHE A 58 1.22 11.58 0.90
CA PHE A 58 1.55 10.87 -0.32
C PHE A 58 2.20 9.53 0.02
N THR A 59 1.87 8.50 -0.75
CA THR A 59 2.38 7.14 -0.58
C THR A 59 2.68 6.54 -1.95
N ILE A 60 3.92 6.13 -2.16
CA ILE A 60 4.33 5.34 -3.33
C ILE A 60 4.55 3.92 -2.87
N GLY A 61 4.13 2.96 -3.68
CA GLY A 61 4.48 1.56 -3.51
C GLY A 61 4.95 0.93 -4.81
N SER A 62 5.78 -0.10 -4.68
CA SER A 62 6.11 -0.99 -5.79
C SER A 62 5.98 -2.43 -5.33
N SER A 63 5.62 -3.30 -6.26
CA SER A 63 5.51 -4.73 -6.07
C SER A 63 6.29 -5.41 -7.19
N HIS A 64 7.19 -6.31 -6.83
CA HIS A 64 8.01 -7.06 -7.76
C HIS A 64 7.97 -8.55 -7.40
N ALA A 65 7.56 -9.39 -8.34
CA ALA A 65 7.66 -10.84 -8.25
C ALA A 65 9.04 -11.26 -8.75
N ILE A 66 9.85 -11.81 -7.84
CA ILE A 66 11.21 -12.30 -8.14
C ILE A 66 11.10 -13.65 -8.83
N ASP A 67 10.18 -14.49 -8.35
CA ASP A 67 9.86 -15.79 -8.91
C ASP A 67 8.34 -16.06 -8.70
N PRO A 68 7.75 -17.11 -9.29
CA PRO A 68 6.32 -17.40 -9.15
C PRO A 68 5.86 -17.62 -7.70
N PHE A 69 6.79 -17.86 -6.79
CA PHE A 69 6.56 -18.18 -5.38
C PHE A 69 6.93 -17.03 -4.44
N THR A 70 7.65 -16.02 -4.93
CA THR A 70 8.30 -14.97 -4.12
C THR A 70 7.95 -13.60 -4.65
N SER A 71 7.34 -12.79 -3.79
CA SER A 71 7.02 -11.39 -4.07
C SER A 71 7.64 -10.46 -3.04
N LEU A 72 8.14 -9.34 -3.54
CA LEU A 72 8.68 -8.23 -2.78
C LEU A 72 7.78 -7.02 -2.98
N LYS A 73 7.35 -6.38 -1.89
CA LYS A 73 6.58 -5.14 -1.91
C LYS A 73 7.33 -4.10 -1.11
N THR A 74 7.42 -2.91 -1.64
CA THR A 74 7.96 -1.76 -0.93
C THR A 74 6.94 -0.64 -0.91
N ARG A 75 6.94 0.15 0.15
CA ARG A 75 6.04 1.28 0.34
C ARG A 75 6.81 2.42 0.98
N PHE A 76 6.80 3.57 0.34
CA PHE A 76 7.30 4.82 0.86
C PHE A 76 6.12 5.75 1.14
N SER A 77 6.08 6.37 2.30
CA SER A 77 5.07 7.37 2.65
C SER A 77 5.75 8.67 3.08
N ASP A 78 5.16 9.80 2.71
CA ASP A 78 5.61 11.16 3.05
C ASP A 78 5.71 11.40 4.57
N ASN A 79 5.01 10.58 5.35
CA ASN A 79 5.20 10.49 6.80
C ASN A 79 6.55 9.89 7.22
N ARG A 80 7.56 9.87 6.32
CA ARG A 80 8.90 9.32 6.54
C ARG A 80 8.89 7.85 6.96
N LYS A 81 7.89 7.12 6.49
CA LYS A 81 7.73 5.68 6.76
C LYS A 81 8.08 4.88 5.53
N VAL A 82 8.99 3.94 5.72
CA VAL A 82 9.40 2.99 4.70
C VAL A 82 9.00 1.60 5.15
N GLY A 83 8.13 0.96 4.38
CA GLY A 83 7.72 -0.42 4.58
C GLY A 83 8.31 -1.32 3.50
N MET A 84 8.74 -2.51 3.90
CA MET A 84 9.10 -3.59 3.00
C MET A 84 8.37 -4.86 3.44
N LEU A 85 7.89 -5.62 2.47
CA LEU A 85 7.25 -6.91 2.68
C LEU A 85 7.81 -7.91 1.69
N TYR A 86 8.37 -8.99 2.21
CA TYR A 86 8.87 -10.11 1.44
C TYR A 86 8.00 -11.33 1.75
N GLN A 87 7.29 -11.82 0.75
CA GLN A 87 6.38 -12.95 0.88
C GLN A 87 6.85 -14.07 -0.03
N ARG A 88 7.06 -15.25 0.54
CA ARG A 88 7.54 -16.44 -0.15
C ARG A 88 6.66 -17.65 0.13
N GLU A 89 6.26 -18.35 -0.90
CA GLU A 89 5.65 -19.67 -0.84
C GLU A 89 6.75 -20.72 -0.64
N TRP A 90 6.72 -21.39 0.50
CA TRP A 90 7.76 -22.38 0.89
C TRP A 90 7.29 -23.83 0.67
N ARG A 91 5.97 -24.05 0.70
CA ARG A 91 5.29 -25.29 0.33
C ARG A 91 4.06 -24.91 -0.50
N PRO A 92 3.52 -25.80 -1.34
CA PRO A 92 2.31 -25.53 -2.09
C PRO A 92 1.24 -24.95 -1.17
N LYS A 93 0.72 -23.78 -1.53
CA LYS A 93 -0.34 -23.07 -0.79
C LYS A 93 0.05 -22.57 0.61
N SER A 94 1.31 -22.71 1.05
CA SER A 94 1.78 -22.21 2.34
C SER A 94 2.77 -21.06 2.18
N LEU A 95 2.49 -19.94 2.85
CA LEU A 95 3.18 -18.67 2.64
C LEU A 95 3.89 -18.23 3.92
N VAL A 96 5.14 -17.81 3.78
CA VAL A 96 5.90 -17.10 4.80
C VAL A 96 5.98 -15.64 4.38
N THR A 97 5.59 -14.73 5.26
CA THR A 97 5.65 -13.28 5.02
C THR A 97 6.53 -12.64 6.06
N PHE A 98 7.54 -11.92 5.61
CA PHE A 98 8.39 -11.06 6.41
C PHE A 98 8.02 -9.62 6.10
N SER A 99 7.79 -8.81 7.13
CA SER A 99 7.47 -7.40 6.99
C SER A 99 8.39 -6.57 7.87
N SER A 100 8.92 -5.48 7.33
CA SER A 100 9.63 -4.47 8.10
C SER A 100 9.02 -3.10 7.83
N GLU A 101 8.89 -2.29 8.88
CA GLU A 101 8.50 -0.89 8.78
C GLU A 101 9.51 -0.04 9.56
N TYR A 102 10.12 0.90 8.88
CA TYR A 102 11.09 1.85 9.40
C TYR A 102 10.48 3.25 9.39
N ASP A 103 10.50 3.91 10.55
CA ASP A 103 10.09 5.31 10.70
C ASP A 103 11.34 6.18 10.84
N THR A 104 11.63 7.02 9.85
CA THR A 104 12.86 7.83 9.87
C THR A 104 12.74 9.08 10.77
N LYS A 105 11.60 9.32 11.43
CA LYS A 105 11.38 10.50 12.28
C LYS A 105 11.92 10.32 13.70
N ALA A 106 11.93 9.09 14.21
CA ALA A 106 12.37 8.83 15.57
C ALA A 106 13.80 8.28 15.56
N THR A 107 14.75 9.16 15.88
CA THR A 107 16.17 8.86 16.12
C THR A 107 16.39 7.72 17.14
N ASN A 108 15.33 7.29 17.84
CA ASN A 108 15.32 6.20 18.81
C ASN A 108 14.13 5.23 18.66
N SER A 109 13.40 5.21 17.52
CA SER A 109 12.33 4.22 17.34
C SER A 109 12.91 2.89 16.83
N ALA A 110 12.58 1.81 17.53
CA ALA A 110 12.83 0.46 17.07
C ALA A 110 12.14 0.22 15.73
N THR A 111 12.88 -0.28 14.74
CA THR A 111 12.33 -0.80 13.49
C THR A 111 11.29 -1.87 13.82
N LYS A 112 10.10 -1.76 13.25
CA LYS A 112 9.08 -2.78 13.43
C LYS A 112 9.37 -3.92 12.47
N PHE A 113 9.48 -5.11 13.00
CA PHE A 113 9.58 -6.34 12.22
C PHE A 113 8.42 -7.26 12.54
N GLY A 114 7.93 -7.96 11.54
CA GLY A 114 6.83 -8.91 11.65
C GLY A 114 7.12 -10.12 10.78
N ILE A 115 6.72 -11.29 11.27
CA ILE A 115 6.75 -12.54 10.53
C ILE A 115 5.36 -13.16 10.63
N ALA A 116 4.82 -13.59 9.50
CA ALA A 116 3.56 -14.30 9.43
C ALA A 116 3.74 -15.59 8.64
N LEU A 117 3.15 -16.67 9.16
CA LEU A 117 3.13 -17.98 8.52
C LEU A 117 1.68 -18.36 8.27
N ALA A 118 1.30 -18.49 7.00
CA ALA A 118 0.01 -19.01 6.59
C ALA A 118 0.19 -20.44 6.07
N LEU A 119 -0.37 -21.41 6.79
CA LEU A 119 -0.35 -22.81 6.41
C LEU A 119 -1.69 -23.16 5.78
N LYS A 120 -1.65 -23.83 4.63
CA LYS A 120 -2.81 -24.54 4.11
C LYS A 120 -2.60 -26.04 4.37
N PRO A 121 -3.63 -26.74 4.91
CA PRO A 121 -3.57 -28.17 5.16
C PRO A 121 -3.41 -28.97 3.87
#